data_AF-A0A7U9SLL3-F1
#
_entry.id   AF-A0A7U9SLL3-F1
#
_cell.length_a   1.000
_cell.length_b   1.000
_cell.length_c   1.000
_cell.angle_alpha   90.00
_cell.angle_beta   90.00
_cell.angle_gamma   90.00
#
_symmetry.space_group_name_H-M   'P 1'
#
loop_
_entity.id
_entity.type
_entity.pdbx_description
1 polymer ?
#
loop_
_entity_poly.entity_id
_entity_poly.type
_entity_poly.pdbx_seq_one_letter_code
_entity_poly.pdbx_strand_id
1 'polypeptide(L)' 'MGYGCHQDPVRGKSFLEKSKNSPYKSYGLGMMYAEGIGVREDIEKGVEYLKAAGNYGPAMEALKHYKKSLFGVWRRK' A
#
# COMPACT_ATOMS: atom_id res chain seq x y z
N MET A 1 7.11 7.69 -30.36
CA MET A 1 6.99 6.47 -29.55
C MET A 1 7.12 6.84 -28.08
N GLY A 2 6.02 6.84 -27.33
CA GLY A 2 6.07 7.00 -25.88
C GLY A 2 6.43 5.68 -25.25
N TYR A 3 7.72 5.47 -24.96
CA TYR A 3 8.13 4.41 -24.04
C TYR A 3 7.69 4.85 -22.64
N GLY A 4 6.39 4.72 -22.37
CA GLY A 4 5.86 4.75 -21.03
C GLY A 4 6.57 3.61 -20.32
N CYS A 5 7.56 3.96 -19.51
CA CYS A 5 8.23 3.04 -18.62
C CYS A 5 7.09 2.33 -17.87
N HIS A 6 6.78 1.11 -18.30
CA HIS A 6 6.05 0.14 -17.51
C HIS A 6 7.01 -0.11 -16.36
N GLN A 7 7.06 0.82 -15.39
CA GLN A 7 7.39 0.46 -14.04
C GLN A 7 6.54 -0.79 -13.86
N ASP A 8 7.17 -1.93 -13.64
CA ASP A 8 6.51 -3.19 -13.35
C ASP A 8 6.40 -3.24 -11.83
N PRO A 9 5.43 -2.57 -11.21
CA PRO A 9 5.23 -2.67 -9.78
C PRO A 9 4.79 -4.10 -9.37
N VAL A 10 4.46 -4.95 -10.35
CA VAL A 10 4.45 -6.42 -10.25
C VAL A 10 5.79 -7.00 -9.78
N ARG A 11 6.93 -6.41 -10.12
CA ARG A 11 8.25 -6.81 -9.58
C ARG A 11 8.46 -6.27 -8.17
N GLY A 12 7.95 -5.07 -7.88
CA GLY A 12 7.99 -4.44 -6.54
C GLY A 12 7.32 -5.32 -5.48
N LYS A 13 6.12 -5.83 -5.76
CA LYS A 13 5.44 -6.78 -4.85
C LYS A 13 6.24 -8.07 -4.66
N SER A 14 6.83 -8.62 -5.72
CA SER A 14 7.63 -9.85 -5.65
C SER A 14 8.88 -9.66 -4.79
N PHE A 15 9.50 -8.48 -4.86
CA PHE A 15 10.66 -8.13 -4.04
C PHE A 15 10.29 -7.98 -2.56
N LEU A 16 9.13 -7.40 -2.28
CA LEU A 16 8.56 -7.30 -0.93
C LEU A 16 8.15 -8.68 -0.39
N GLU A 17 7.57 -9.55 -1.22
CA GLU A 17 7.22 -10.93 -0.84
C GLU A 17 8.46 -11.79 -0.53
N LYS A 18 9.54 -11.61 -1.29
CA LYS A 18 10.83 -12.30 -1.04
C LYS A 18 11.60 -11.72 0.15
N SER A 19 11.29 -10.51 0.59
CA SER A 19 11.95 -9.88 1.74
C SER A 19 11.45 -10.44 3.07
N LYS A 20 12.33 -10.42 4.08
CA LYS A 20 12.00 -10.79 5.47
C LYS A 20 10.77 -10.02 5.95
N ASN A 21 9.95 -10.66 6.79
CA ASN A 21 8.74 -10.08 7.36
C ASN A 21 9.09 -8.87 8.24
N SER A 22 9.15 -7.69 7.62
CA SER A 22 9.54 -6.45 8.27
C SER A 22 8.41 -5.41 8.14
N PRO A 23 8.30 -4.48 9.10
CA PRO A 23 7.29 -3.42 9.05
C PRO A 23 7.35 -2.60 7.74
N TYR A 24 8.56 -2.38 7.22
CA TYR A 24 8.80 -1.72 5.93
C TYR A 24 8.15 -2.43 4.74
N LYS A 25 8.10 -3.77 4.77
CA LYS A 25 7.47 -4.57 3.71
C LYS A 25 5.97 -4.34 3.70
N SER A 26 5.33 -4.50 4.86
CA SER A 26 3.90 -4.29 5.02
C SER A 26 3.49 -2.85 4.68
N TYR A 27 4.33 -1.87 5.05
CA TYR A 27 4.14 -0.48 4.64
C TYR A 27 4.21 -0.29 3.12
N GLY A 28 5.24 -0.84 2.46
CA GLY A 28 5.41 -0.74 1.02
C GLY A 28 4.24 -1.37 0.25
N LEU A 29 3.81 -2.57 0.66
CA LEU A 29 2.61 -3.20 0.08
C LEU A 29 1.36 -2.35 0.32
N GLY A 30 1.21 -1.81 1.53
CA GLY A 30 0.08 -0.96 1.88
C GLY A 30 -0.04 0.28 1.00
N MET A 31 1.06 1.00 0.78
CA MET A 31 1.07 2.14 -0.13
C MET A 31 0.83 1.73 -1.59
N MET A 32 1.43 0.62 -2.04
CA MET A 32 1.22 0.13 -3.41
C MET A 32 -0.26 -0.16 -3.71
N TYR A 33 -0.98 -0.81 -2.79
CA TYR A 33 -2.42 -1.03 -2.93
C TYR A 33 -3.23 0.26 -2.78
N ALA A 34 -2.88 1.12 -1.82
CA ALA A 34 -3.60 2.37 -1.59
C ALA A 34 -3.46 3.38 -2.74
N GLU A 35 -2.31 3.40 -3.43
CA GLU A 35 -2.04 4.27 -4.59
C GLU A 35 -2.28 3.58 -5.94
N GLY A 36 -2.54 2.25 -5.96
CA GLY A 36 -2.67 1.50 -7.21
C GLY A 36 -1.36 1.34 -7.99
N ILE A 37 -0.20 1.49 -7.34
CA ILE A 37 1.12 1.31 -7.94
C ILE A 37 1.43 -0.20 -7.95
N GLY A 38 1.11 -0.94 -9.00
CA GLY A 38 1.28 -2.41 -8.94
C GLY A 38 0.18 -3.22 -9.52
N VAL A 39 -0.97 -2.70 -9.19
CA VAL A 39 -2.08 -3.46 -8.70
C VAL A 39 -3.29 -2.56 -8.85
N ARG A 40 -4.46 -3.16 -8.85
CA ARG A 40 -5.69 -2.38 -8.81
C ARG A 40 -5.68 -1.54 -7.52
N GLU A 41 -5.97 -0.24 -7.65
CA GLU A 41 -6.15 0.65 -6.50
C GLU A 41 -7.19 0.04 -5.56
N ASP A 42 -6.77 -0.20 -4.33
CA ASP A 42 -7.52 -0.91 -3.31
C ASP A 42 -7.10 -0.36 -1.95
N ILE A 43 -7.70 0.78 -1.59
CA ILE A 43 -7.40 1.49 -0.33
C ILE A 43 -7.73 0.60 0.87
N GLU A 44 -8.75 -0.25 0.76
CA GLU A 44 -9.11 -1.23 1.79
C GLU A 44 -7.95 -2.17 2.11
N LYS A 45 -7.41 -2.84 1.08
CA LYS A 45 -6.22 -3.68 1.23
C LYS A 45 -5.01 -2.88 1.68
N GLY A 46 -4.81 -1.69 1.11
CA GLY A 46 -3.69 -0.83 1.47
C GLY A 46 -3.65 -0.53 2.97
N VAL A 47 -4.78 -0.16 3.54
CA VAL A 47 -4.96 0.07 4.98
C VAL A 47 -4.76 -1.20 5.79
N GLU A 48 -5.21 -2.36 5.30
CA GLU A 48 -5.00 -3.63 5.97
C GLU A 48 -3.50 -3.98 6.09
N TYR A 49 -2.73 -3.80 5.02
CA TYR A 49 -1.28 -3.98 5.05
C TYR A 49 -0.57 -2.92 5.92
N LEU A 50 -1.02 -1.66 5.90
CA LEU A 50 -0.50 -0.62 6.80
C LEU A 50 -0.78 -0.97 8.27
N LYS A 51 -1.94 -1.54 8.58
CA LYS A 51 -2.25 -2.07 9.93
C LYS A 51 -1.37 -3.27 10.28
N ALA A 52 -1.08 -4.14 9.33
CA ALA A 52 -0.16 -5.26 9.51
C ALA A 52 1.30 -4.80 9.73
N ALA A 53 1.66 -3.59 9.29
CA ALA A 53 2.94 -2.96 9.63
C ALA A 53 3.01 -2.54 11.12
N GLY A 54 1.87 -2.44 11.82
CA GLY A 54 1.76 -2.27 13.25
C GLY A 54 2.52 -1.04 13.76
N ASN A 55 3.63 -1.28 14.47
CA ASN A 55 4.43 -0.25 15.13
C ASN A 55 5.37 0.51 14.19
N TYR A 56 5.09 0.50 12.89
CA TYR A 56 5.83 1.32 11.94
C TYR A 56 5.30 2.76 11.99
N GLY A 57 6.09 3.68 12.56
CA GLY A 57 5.74 5.10 12.65
C GLY A 57 5.13 5.68 11.36
N PRO A 58 5.77 5.47 10.19
CA PRO A 58 5.23 5.94 8.91
C PRO A 58 3.92 5.25 8.50
N ALA A 59 3.72 3.97 8.83
CA ALA A 59 2.45 3.30 8.53
C ALA A 59 1.32 3.85 9.37
N MET A 60 1.56 4.08 10.67
CA MET A 60 0.59 4.69 11.56
C MET A 60 0.24 6.11 11.12
N GLU A 61 1.23 6.88 10.66
CA GLU A 61 1.01 8.20 10.07
C GLU A 61 0.11 8.09 8.84
N ALA A 62 0.47 7.23 7.88
CA ALA A 62 -0.30 7.01 6.67
C ALA A 62 -1.75 6.59 6.97
N LEU A 63 -1.97 5.71 7.96
CA LEU A 63 -3.31 5.31 8.43
C LEU A 63 -4.19 6.49 8.87
N LYS A 64 -3.62 7.56 9.44
CA LYS A 64 -4.39 8.77 9.82
C LYS A 64 -4.93 9.52 8.61
N HIS A 65 -4.27 9.40 7.45
CA HIS A 65 -4.73 9.98 6.20
C HIS A 65 -5.83 9.15 5.54
N TYR A 66 -6.11 7.93 6.00
CA TYR A 66 -7.21 7.13 5.49
C TYR A 66 -8.42 7.18 6.43
N LYS A 67 -9.59 7.52 5.89
CA LYS A 67 -10.85 7.55 6.63
C LYS A 67 -11.85 6.60 6.01
N LYS A 68 -12.45 5.75 6.84
CA LYS A 68 -13.59 4.92 6.45
C LYS A 68 -14.85 5.77 6.43
N SER A 69 -15.53 5.81 5.30
CA SER A 69 -16.84 6.44 5.16
C SER A 69 -17.92 5.58 5.82
N LEU A 70 -19.06 6.20 6.18
CA LEU A 70 -20.23 5.51 6.72
C LEU A 70 -20.79 4.43 5.76
N PHE A 71 -20.46 4.53 4.47
CA PHE A 71 -20.79 3.56 3.43
C PHE A 71 -19.75 2.44 3.27
N GLY A 72 -18.82 2.28 4.22
CA GLY A 72 -17.78 1.23 4.16
C GLY A 72 -16.59 1.55 3.25
N VAL A 73 -16.73 2.52 2.35
CA VAL A 73 -15.67 2.94 1.41
C VAL A 73 -14.55 3.67 2.13
N TRP A 74 -13.31 3.23 1.95
CA TRP A 74 -12.15 3.98 2.41
C TRP A 74 -11.83 5.11 1.45
N ARG A 75 -11.59 6.30 1.99
CA ARG A 75 -11.08 7.44 1.21
C ARG A 75 -9.87 8.02 1.91
N ARG A 76 -8.89 8.43 1.10
CA ARG A 76 -7.85 9.34 1.57
C ARG A 76 -8.49 10.69 1.92
N LYS A 77 -8.13 11.22 3.08
CA LYS A 77 -8.52 12.54 3.56
C LYS A 77 -7.78 13.62 2.78
#